data_AF-A0A4V5NII5-F1
#
_entry.id   AF-A0A4V5NII5-F1
#
_cell.length_a   1.000
_cell.length_b   1.000
_cell.length_c   1.000
_cell.angle_alpha   90.00
_cell.angle_beta   90.00
_cell.angle_gamma   90.00
#
_symmetry.space_group_name_H-M   'P 1'
#
loop_
_entity.id
_entity.type
_entity.pdbx_description
1 polymer ?
#
loop_
_entity_poly.entity_id
_entity_poly.type
_entity_poly.pdbx_seq_one_letter_code
_entity_poly.pdbx_strand_id
1 'polypeptide(L)'
;MRTRTYGNQMIYLITRIGWPPAVWLQFLHASLVPPLYALFPPRVPPRDEILIADPKTSIKYPRPEVMRLKRSAWGLWRYLRATVVIIYTIFLFVISFFIFDPAIPSPQKTAPK
;
A
#
# COMPACT_ATOMS: atom_id res chain seq x y z
N MET A 1 -32.41 -17.97 -21.67
CA MET A 1 -32.05 -17.72 -20.26
C MET A 1 -30.53 -17.53 -20.11
N ARG A 2 -29.96 -16.33 -20.34
CA ARG A 2 -28.48 -16.11 -20.31
C ARG A 2 -28.05 -14.69 -19.91
N THR A 3 -28.74 -14.04 -18.97
CA THR A 3 -28.46 -12.62 -18.65
C THR A 3 -28.19 -12.32 -17.17
N ARG A 4 -28.22 -13.31 -16.27
CA ARG A 4 -27.98 -13.10 -14.81
C ARG A 4 -26.62 -13.56 -14.29
N THR A 5 -25.80 -14.21 -15.11
CA THR A 5 -24.52 -14.78 -14.66
C THR A 5 -23.50 -13.69 -14.30
N TYR A 6 -23.47 -12.59 -15.06
CA TYR A 6 -22.47 -11.52 -14.90
C TYR A 6 -22.57 -10.77 -13.57
N GLY A 7 -23.78 -10.49 -13.05
CA GLY A 7 -23.96 -9.80 -11.78
C GLY A 7 -23.42 -10.59 -10.59
N ASN A 8 -23.69 -11.89 -10.54
CA ASN A 8 -23.17 -12.77 -9.49
C ASN A 8 -21.65 -12.95 -9.58
N GLN A 9 -21.09 -13.00 -10.79
CA GLN A 9 -19.64 -13.05 -11.00
C GLN A 9 -18.97 -11.76 -10.52
N MET A 10 -19.56 -10.60 -10.77
CA MET A 10 -19.00 -9.31 -10.36
C MET A 10 -19.02 -9.15 -8.83
N ILE A 11 -20.13 -9.53 -8.19
CA ILE A 11 -20.24 -9.58 -6.72
C ILE A 11 -19.20 -10.55 -6.14
N TYR A 12 -19.01 -11.73 -6.76
CA TYR A 12 -18.02 -12.72 -6.33
C TYR A 12 -16.58 -12.17 -6.43
N LEU A 13 -16.22 -11.54 -7.55
CA LEU A 13 -14.88 -10.97 -7.75
C LEU A 13 -14.61 -9.83 -6.76
N ILE A 14 -15.58 -8.94 -6.55
CA ILE A 14 -15.43 -7.83 -5.60
C ILE A 14 -15.28 -8.38 -4.18
N THR A 15 -16.20 -9.23 -3.71
CA THR A 15 -16.21 -9.77 -2.33
C THR A 15 -15.04 -10.66 -1.99
N ARG A 16 -14.51 -11.45 -2.94
CA ARG A 16 -13.40 -12.38 -2.68
C ARG A 16 -12.04 -11.80 -3.03
N ILE A 17 -11.93 -11.06 -4.12
CA ILE A 17 -10.63 -10.61 -4.68
C ILE A 17 -10.41 -9.12 -4.41
N GLY A 18 -11.47 -8.30 -4.42
CA GLY A 18 -11.37 -6.86 -4.15
C GLY A 18 -11.27 -6.51 -2.66
N TRP A 19 -12.00 -7.20 -1.79
CA TRP A 19 -12.06 -6.88 -0.36
C TRP A 19 -10.83 -7.18 0.50
N PRO A 20 -9.92 -8.12 0.20
CA PRO A 20 -8.61 -8.12 0.84
C PRO A 20 -7.82 -6.94 0.25
N PRO A 21 -7.58 -5.83 0.99
CA PRO A 21 -7.05 -4.60 0.43
C PRO A 21 -5.58 -4.78 0.06
N ALA A 22 -5.29 -5.41 -1.08
CA ALA A 22 -3.97 -5.72 -1.63
C ALA A 22 -2.89 -6.08 -0.59
N VAL A 23 -3.26 -6.67 0.55
CA VAL A 23 -2.34 -6.82 1.70
C VAL A 23 -1.20 -7.77 1.33
N TRP A 24 -1.52 -8.77 0.50
CA TRP A 24 -0.56 -9.68 -0.09
C TRP A 24 0.55 -8.96 -0.87
N LEU A 25 0.24 -7.86 -1.56
CA LEU A 25 1.22 -7.06 -2.30
C LEU A 25 2.16 -6.33 -1.34
N GLN A 26 1.63 -5.86 -0.21
CA GLN A 26 2.42 -5.28 0.88
C GLN A 26 3.39 -6.30 1.47
N PHE A 27 2.92 -7.53 1.73
CA PHE A 27 3.75 -8.62 2.25
C PHE A 27 4.83 -9.05 1.26
N LEU A 28 4.48 -9.25 -0.02
CA LEU A 28 5.44 -9.57 -1.06
C LEU A 28 6.57 -8.53 -1.11
N HIS A 29 6.21 -7.25 -1.09
CA HIS A 29 7.21 -6.19 -1.10
C HIS A 29 8.05 -6.17 0.19
N ALA A 30 7.47 -6.43 1.36
CA ALA A 30 8.21 -6.53 2.61
C ALA A 30 9.21 -7.69 2.59
N SER A 31 8.82 -8.84 2.05
CA SER A 31 9.68 -10.03 1.88
C SER A 31 10.83 -9.80 0.89
N LEU A 32 10.69 -8.84 -0.04
CA LEU A 32 11.75 -8.47 -0.98
C LEU A 32 12.77 -7.50 -0.39
N VAL A 33 12.49 -6.85 0.76
CA VAL A 33 13.41 -5.89 1.37
C VAL A 33 14.76 -6.53 1.76
N PRO A 34 14.81 -7.70 2.45
CA PRO A 34 16.09 -8.30 2.83
C PRO A 34 16.96 -8.71 1.62
N PRO A 35 16.43 -9.38 0.58
CA PRO A 35 17.20 -9.65 -0.65
C PRO A 35 17.71 -8.37 -1.31
N LEU A 36 16.88 -7.32 -1.40
CA LEU A 36 17.29 -6.05 -1.99
C LEU A 36 18.37 -5.34 -1.17
N TYR A 37 18.32 -5.44 0.15
CA TYR A 37 19.36 -4.91 1.03
C TYR A 37 20.69 -5.66 0.86
N ALA A 38 20.64 -6.98 0.67
CA ALA A 38 21.83 -7.80 0.43
C ALA A 38 22.49 -7.48 -0.93
N LEU A 39 21.69 -7.25 -1.97
CA LEU A 39 22.18 -6.91 -3.31
C LEU A 39 22.60 -5.44 -3.45
N PHE A 40 21.87 -4.54 -2.80
CA PHE A 40 22.06 -3.09 -2.89
C PHE A 40 22.18 -2.49 -1.48
N PRO A 41 23.29 -2.75 -0.77
CA PRO A 41 23.47 -2.21 0.56
C PRO A 41 23.52 -0.66 0.50
N PRO A 42 22.93 0.03 1.48
CA PRO A 42 23.03 1.48 1.56
C PRO A 42 24.47 1.91 1.86
N ARG A 43 24.91 3.01 1.24
CA ARG A 43 26.21 3.63 1.57
C ARG A 43 26.10 4.34 2.92
N VAL A 44 26.86 3.86 3.91
CA VAL A 44 26.99 4.49 5.23
C VAL A 44 28.32 5.24 5.28
N PRO A 45 28.33 6.58 5.39
CA PRO A 45 29.57 7.32 5.51
C PRO A 45 30.26 7.04 6.85
N PRO A 46 31.59 7.16 6.93
CA PRO A 46 32.34 6.97 8.16
C PRO A 46 31.99 8.03 9.21
N ARG A 47 32.11 7.67 10.49
CA ARG A 47 31.69 8.49 11.63
C ARG A 47 32.31 9.89 11.65
N ASP A 48 33.59 10.00 11.30
CA ASP A 48 34.31 11.28 11.38
C ASP A 48 33.83 12.29 10.33
N GLU A 49 33.26 11.82 9.23
CA GLU A 49 32.62 12.70 8.22
C GLU A 49 31.23 13.19 8.67
N ILE A 50 30.58 12.48 9.58
CA ILE A 50 29.23 12.78 10.08
C ILE A 50 29.28 13.81 11.21
N LEU A 51 30.41 13.91 11.90
CA LEU A 51 30.58 14.72 13.11
C LEU A 51 31.39 15.99 12.84
N ILE A 52 31.05 17.07 13.56
CA ILE A 52 31.85 18.29 13.69
C ILE A 52 32.25 18.41 15.15
N ALA A 53 33.54 18.60 15.42
CA ALA A 53 34.02 18.93 16.76
C ALA A 53 33.79 20.42 17.06
N ASP A 54 33.27 20.72 18.24
CA ASP A 54 33.17 22.09 18.75
C ASP A 54 34.58 22.63 19.08
N PRO A 55 34.97 23.81 18.54
CA PRO A 55 36.30 24.39 18.76
C PRO A 55 36.64 24.69 20.22
N LYS A 56 35.65 24.83 21.10
CA LYS A 56 35.88 25.15 22.52
C LYS A 56 35.92 23.92 23.43
N THR A 57 35.10 22.92 23.14
CA THR A 57 34.90 21.76 24.03
C THR A 57 35.47 20.47 23.46
N SER A 58 35.87 20.45 22.19
CA SER A 58 36.26 19.23 21.43
C SER A 58 35.17 18.15 21.38
N ILE A 59 33.95 18.46 21.82
CA ILE A 59 32.81 17.53 21.78
C ILE A 59 32.31 17.43 20.34
N LYS A 60 32.12 16.19 19.86
CA LYS A 60 31.67 15.89 18.50
C LYS A 60 30.14 15.91 18.41
N TYR A 61 29.58 16.86 17.66
CA TYR A 61 28.14 16.97 17.36
C TYR A 61 27.84 16.51 15.93
N PRO A 62 26.63 16.00 15.66
CA PRO A 62 26.22 15.65 14.30
C PRO A 62 26.17 16.89 13.40
N ARG A 63 26.66 16.75 12.16
CA ARG A 63 26.53 17.79 11.14
C ARG A 63 25.05 18.11 10.89
N PRO A 64 24.67 19.38 10.74
CA PRO A 64 23.28 19.74 10.41
C PRO A 64 22.83 19.11 9.08
N GLU A 65 23.77 18.86 8.16
CA GLU A 65 23.52 18.20 6.87
C GLU A 65 23.07 16.74 7.00
N VAL A 66 23.64 15.99 7.96
CA VAL A 66 23.25 14.59 8.18
C VAL A 66 21.93 14.47 8.93
N MET A 67 21.55 15.53 9.65
CA MET A 67 20.30 15.62 10.40
C MET A 67 19.10 15.93 9.50
N ARG A 68 19.35 16.40 8.27
CA ARG A 68 18.29 16.63 7.27
C ARG A 68 17.77 15.32 6.73
N LEU A 69 16.44 15.20 6.68
CA LEU A 69 15.78 14.04 6.10
C LEU A 69 16.12 13.92 4.61
N LYS A 70 16.88 12.88 4.25
CA LYS A 70 17.18 12.59 2.85
C LYS A 70 15.94 12.06 2.16
N ARG A 71 15.44 12.79 1.17
CA ARG A 71 14.36 12.32 0.29
C ARG A 71 14.93 11.25 -0.62
N SER A 72 14.46 10.01 -0.47
CA SER A 72 14.83 8.90 -1.35
C SER A 72 13.63 8.49 -2.19
N ALA A 73 13.89 8.10 -3.45
CA ALA A 73 12.86 7.54 -4.33
C ALA A 73 12.20 6.29 -3.70
N TRP A 74 12.98 5.50 -2.97
CA TRP A 74 12.51 4.35 -2.20
C TRP A 74 11.54 4.74 -1.06
N GLY A 75 11.84 5.84 -0.37
CA GLY A 75 10.96 6.40 0.64
C GLY A 75 9.64 6.87 0.02
N LEU A 76 9.71 7.62 -1.09
CA LEU A 76 8.52 8.06 -1.83
C LEU A 76 7.68 6.88 -2.34
N TRP A 77 8.32 5.87 -2.92
CA TRP A 77 7.65 4.66 -3.42
C TRP A 77 6.88 3.94 -2.32
N ARG A 78 7.44 3.88 -1.10
CA ARG A 78 6.75 3.33 0.07
C ARG A 78 5.43 4.07 0.36
N TYR A 79 5.45 5.40 0.36
CA TYR A 79 4.26 6.20 0.64
C TYR A 79 3.24 6.13 -0.50
N LEU A 80 3.69 6.21 -1.76
CA LEU A 80 2.81 6.12 -2.94
C LEU A 80 1.99 4.82 -2.96
N ARG A 81 2.62 3.68 -2.68
CA ARG A 81 1.89 2.40 -2.62
C ARG A 81 0.79 2.40 -1.57
N ALA A 82 1.08 2.89 -0.36
CA ALA A 82 0.07 3.00 0.69
C ALA A 82 -1.09 3.90 0.25
N THR A 83 -0.80 5.04 -0.37
CA THR A 83 -1.82 5.94 -0.90
C THR A 83 -2.69 5.28 -1.97
N VAL A 84 -2.09 4.53 -2.91
CA VAL A 84 -2.83 3.81 -3.96
C VAL A 84 -3.75 2.75 -3.37
N VAL A 85 -3.28 1.98 -2.39
CA VAL A 85 -4.10 0.95 -1.72
C VAL A 85 -5.28 1.59 -0.97
N ILE A 86 -5.06 2.73 -0.31
CA ILE A 86 -6.12 3.47 0.38
C ILE A 86 -7.17 3.96 -0.61
N ILE A 87 -6.75 4.60 -1.71
CA ILE A 87 -7.67 5.08 -2.76
C ILE A 87 -8.47 3.92 -3.35
N TYR A 88 -7.80 2.80 -3.66
CA TYR A 88 -8.44 1.58 -4.16
C TYR A 88 -9.49 1.03 -3.19
N THR A 89 -9.17 1.01 -1.89
CA THR A 89 -10.08 0.52 -0.85
C THR A 89 -11.31 1.43 -0.73
N ILE A 90 -11.10 2.76 -0.75
CA ILE A 90 -12.21 3.73 -0.74
C ILE A 90 -13.09 3.55 -1.98
N PHE A 91 -12.48 3.38 -3.15
CA PHE A 91 -13.20 3.15 -4.41
C PHE A 91 -14.07 1.89 -4.37
N LEU A 92 -13.52 0.77 -3.90
CA LEU A 92 -14.29 -0.47 -3.73
C LEU A 92 -15.39 -0.34 -2.69
N PHE A 93 -15.12 0.35 -1.58
CA PHE A 93 -16.11 0.62 -0.54
C PHE A 93 -17.30 1.38 -1.12
N VAL A 94 -17.05 2.49 -1.83
CA VAL A 94 -18.10 3.30 -2.47
C VAL A 94 -18.89 2.48 -3.49
N ILE A 95 -18.22 1.73 -4.38
CA ILE A 95 -18.89 0.88 -5.36
C ILE A 95 -19.73 -0.22 -4.70
N SER A 96 -19.28 -0.75 -3.57
CA SER A 96 -20.03 -1.75 -2.82
C SER A 96 -21.41 -1.22 -2.42
N PHE A 97 -21.53 0.02 -1.94
CA PHE A 97 -22.85 0.58 -1.61
C PHE A 97 -23.78 0.62 -2.83
N PHE A 98 -23.27 1.00 -4.00
CA PHE A 98 -24.08 1.07 -5.22
C PHE A 98 -24.49 -0.30 -5.79
N ILE A 99 -23.66 -1.33 -5.60
CA ILE A 99 -23.96 -2.69 -6.07
C ILE A 99 -24.91 -3.43 -5.12
N PHE A 100 -24.81 -3.16 -3.81
CA PHE A 100 -25.60 -3.83 -2.78
C PHE A 100 -26.90 -3.08 -2.40
N ASP A 101 -27.12 -1.86 -2.90
CA ASP A 101 -28.37 -1.12 -2.68
C ASP A 101 -29.57 -1.89 -3.32
N PRO A 102 -30.67 -2.15 -2.58
CA PRO A 102 -31.69 -3.12 -2.95
C PRO A 102 -32.74 -2.60 -3.94
N ALA A 103 -32.45 -1.54 -4.71
CA ALA A 103 -33.40 -0.95 -5.65
C ALA A 103 -33.66 -1.81 -6.91
N ILE A 104 -33.00 -2.96 -7.05
CA ILE A 104 -33.24 -3.90 -8.14
C ILE A 104 -34.24 -4.96 -7.64
N PRO A 105 -35.52 -4.92 -8.04
CA PRO A 105 -36.48 -5.95 -7.68
C PRO A 105 -35.96 -7.31 -8.18
N SER A 106 -35.71 -8.21 -7.25
CA SER A 106 -35.44 -9.61 -7.59
C SER A 106 -36.74 -10.20 -8.16
N PRO A 107 -36.75 -10.77 -9.38
CA PRO A 107 -37.90 -11.49 -9.88
C PRO A 107 -38.14 -12.64 -8.91
N GLN A 108 -39.31 -12.60 -8.29
CA GLN A 108 -39.79 -13.68 -7.45
C GLN A 108 -39.65 -14.99 -8.23
N LYS A 109 -38.96 -15.94 -7.63
CA LYS A 109 -38.91 -17.33 -8.09
C LYS A 109 -40.35 -17.85 -7.93
N THR A 110 -41.16 -17.79 -8.98
CA THR A 110 -42.43 -18.48 -9.02
C THR A 110 -42.13 -19.98 -8.98
N ALA A 111 -42.46 -20.63 -7.86
CA ALA A 111 -42.38 -22.07 -7.72
C ALA A 111 -43.33 -22.73 -8.73
N PRO A 112 -42.92 -23.79 -9.45
CA PRO A 112 -43.88 -24.66 -10.12
C PRO A 112 -44.72 -25.39 -9.06
N LYS A 113 -46.02 -25.46 -9.33
CA LYS A 113 -47.12 -25.95 -8.49
C LYS A 113 -46.83 -27.18 -7.65
#